data_AF-A0A1V6HI08-F1
#
_entry.id   AF-A0A1V6HI08-F1
#
_cell.length_a   1.000
_cell.length_b   1.000
_cell.length_c   1.000
_cell.angle_alpha   90.00
_cell.angle_beta   90.00
_cell.angle_gamma   90.00
#
_symmetry.space_group_name_H-M   'P 1'
#
loop_
_entity.id
_entity.type
_entity.pdbx_description
1 polymer ?
#
loop_
_entity_poly.entity_id
_entity_poly.type
_entity_poly.pdbx_seq_one_letter_code
_entity_poly.pdbx_strand_id
1 'polypeptide(L)'
;MNKNLIYIILVGLLLVAGCKSKNQTSESSNESQVILSEQKPGNTQQKTGKIKTDSKPGFSNKYDRGQKKRESIVDKFDPFGNLIERTENDYDKNGFVKFKKRYTYRYDEKQRRIEQWFYQYTPDDRPVFSHVNYIKYDNMDNKIENIFIGYDGQGNESNWAKNLYKNNADGKVTEDVTYNKQGFPVYKINYNYENGMLISENSVYYDGKGGIINKQTLFYDEYGTVIKTLDE
;
A
#
# COMPACT_ATOMS: atom_id res chain seq x y z
N MET A 1 -18.26 -56.10 10.80
CA MET A 1 -19.62 -55.74 11.25
C MET A 1 -19.61 -55.63 12.77
N ASN A 2 -19.67 -54.41 13.32
CA ASN A 2 -20.14 -54.15 14.69
C ASN A 2 -20.37 -52.64 14.91
N LYS A 3 -21.67 -52.31 14.99
CA LYS A 3 -22.38 -51.33 15.85
C LYS A 3 -21.65 -50.02 16.19
N ASN A 4 -22.08 -48.91 15.58
CA ASN A 4 -23.06 -47.94 16.12
C ASN A 4 -22.59 -47.23 17.39
N LEU A 5 -22.11 -46.00 17.24
CA LEU A 5 -22.20 -44.98 18.29
C LEU A 5 -22.68 -43.67 17.66
N ILE A 6 -23.98 -43.43 17.82
CA ILE A 6 -24.70 -42.22 17.45
C ILE A 6 -24.48 -41.23 18.61
N TYR A 7 -23.87 -40.07 18.33
CA TYR A 7 -23.93 -38.91 19.24
C TYR A 7 -25.02 -37.95 18.75
N ILE A 8 -26.15 -37.96 19.44
CA ILE A 8 -27.19 -36.93 19.37
C ILE A 8 -26.76 -35.84 20.35
N ILE A 9 -26.44 -34.64 19.86
CA ILE A 9 -26.38 -33.44 20.69
C ILE A 9 -27.57 -32.56 20.33
N LEU A 10 -28.46 -32.42 21.30
CA LEU A 10 -29.70 -31.69 21.26
C LEU A 10 -29.45 -30.23 21.69
N VAL A 11 -29.95 -29.31 20.86
CA VAL A 11 -30.65 -28.04 21.19
C VAL A 11 -30.11 -27.17 22.33
N GLY A 12 -29.69 -25.96 21.94
CA GLY A 12 -29.70 -24.77 22.78
C GLY A 12 -30.22 -23.57 21.98
N LEU A 13 -31.54 -23.41 21.94
CA LEU A 13 -32.23 -22.24 21.41
C LEU A 13 -32.05 -21.09 22.42
N LEU A 14 -31.33 -20.03 22.05
CA LEU A 14 -31.29 -18.79 22.81
C LEU A 14 -32.11 -17.72 22.07
N LEU A 15 -33.33 -17.53 22.56
CA LEU A 15 -34.14 -16.35 22.33
C LEU A 15 -33.54 -15.20 23.14
N VAL A 16 -33.12 -14.12 22.47
CA VAL A 16 -32.90 -12.83 23.12
C VAL A 16 -33.73 -11.76 22.41
N ALA A 17 -34.43 -11.02 23.26
CA ALA A 17 -35.49 -10.07 23.00
C ALA A 17 -35.10 -8.94 22.04
N GLY A 18 -36.09 -8.54 21.25
CA GLY A 18 -36.03 -7.33 20.44
C GLY A 18 -36.12 -6.07 21.30
N CYS A 19 -35.18 -5.16 21.08
CA CYS A 19 -35.32 -3.77 21.46
C CYS A 19 -35.85 -2.97 20.26
N LYS A 20 -37.09 -2.51 20.37
CA LYS A 20 -37.64 -1.41 19.56
C LYS A 20 -36.85 -0.15 19.87
N SER A 21 -36.05 0.33 18.92
CA SER A 21 -35.51 1.69 18.95
C SER A 21 -36.47 2.64 18.23
N LYS A 22 -36.73 3.78 18.87
CA LYS A 22 -37.66 4.83 18.46
C LYS A 22 -37.07 5.65 17.32
N ASN A 23 -37.95 6.04 16.40
CA ASN A 23 -37.75 7.09 15.41
C ASN A 23 -37.22 8.38 16.05
N GLN A 24 -36.09 8.88 15.55
CA GLN A 24 -35.68 10.29 15.56
C GLN A 24 -35.63 10.72 14.09
N THR A 25 -36.66 11.43 13.63
CA THR A 25 -36.64 12.89 13.44
C THR A 25 -35.45 13.33 12.58
N SER A 26 -35.74 13.46 11.29
CA SER A 26 -34.92 14.11 10.28
C SER A 26 -34.69 15.58 10.64
N GLU A 27 -33.47 15.92 11.04
CA GLU A 27 -32.99 17.29 11.04
C GLU A 27 -32.41 17.64 9.68
N SER A 28 -32.96 18.73 9.14
CA SER A 28 -32.59 19.43 7.93
C SER A 28 -31.12 19.86 7.95
N SER A 29 -30.31 19.27 7.08
CA SER A 29 -28.94 19.71 6.82
C SER A 29 -28.96 21.06 6.08
N ASN A 30 -28.61 22.12 6.79
CA ASN A 30 -28.21 23.40 6.20
C ASN A 30 -26.90 23.21 5.42
N GLU A 31 -26.99 23.28 4.09
CA GLU A 31 -25.83 23.41 3.20
C GLU A 31 -25.10 24.72 3.51
N SER A 32 -23.93 24.62 4.15
CA SER A 32 -23.00 25.74 4.26
C SER A 32 -22.29 25.93 2.92
N GLN A 33 -22.69 26.96 2.18
CA GLN A 33 -22.00 27.39 0.97
C GLN A 33 -20.62 27.95 1.35
N VAL A 34 -19.57 27.18 1.04
CA VAL A 34 -18.18 27.65 1.12
C VAL A 34 -17.92 28.57 -0.07
N ILE A 35 -17.82 29.87 0.20
CA ILE A 35 -17.38 30.87 -0.77
C ILE A 35 -15.87 30.71 -0.96
N LEU A 36 -15.46 30.09 -2.07
CA LEU A 36 -14.07 30.08 -2.54
C LEU A 36 -13.72 31.47 -3.08
N SER A 37 -12.87 32.21 -2.36
CA SER A 37 -12.27 33.44 -2.87
C SER A 37 -11.22 33.12 -3.93
N GLU A 38 -11.49 33.49 -5.18
CA GLU A 38 -10.49 33.46 -6.26
C GLU A 38 -9.35 34.45 -5.97
N GLN A 39 -8.20 33.93 -5.51
CA GLN A 39 -6.95 34.69 -5.58
C GLN A 39 -6.34 34.50 -6.97
N LYS A 40 -6.34 35.58 -7.77
CA LYS A 40 -5.57 35.68 -9.02
C LYS A 40 -4.08 35.49 -8.72
N PRO A 41 -3.38 34.54 -9.36
CA PRO A 41 -1.94 34.44 -9.24
C PRO A 41 -1.26 35.66 -9.89
N GLY A 42 -0.43 36.34 -9.08
CA GLY A 42 0.37 37.50 -9.46
C GLY A 42 1.38 37.17 -10.56
N ASN A 43 1.56 38.15 -11.45
CA ASN A 43 2.31 38.08 -12.68
C ASN A 43 3.83 38.19 -12.38
N THR A 44 4.52 37.06 -12.20
CA THR A 44 5.98 37.05 -12.06
C THR A 44 6.62 36.91 -13.44
N GLN A 45 7.19 38.01 -13.94
CA GLN A 45 7.95 38.06 -15.20
C GLN A 45 9.13 37.08 -15.17
N GLN A 46 9.06 36.03 -16.01
CA GLN A 46 10.19 35.14 -16.29
C GLN A 46 11.21 35.87 -17.18
N LYS A 47 12.45 36.00 -16.68
CA LYS A 47 13.62 36.39 -17.47
C LYS A 47 13.91 35.32 -18.52
N THR A 48 13.77 35.68 -19.80
CA THR A 48 14.13 34.83 -20.95
C THR A 48 15.64 34.82 -21.17
N GLY A 49 16.34 33.90 -20.50
CA GLY A 49 17.68 33.49 -20.90
C GLY A 49 17.58 32.48 -22.04
N LYS A 50 18.12 32.79 -23.23
CA LYS A 50 18.20 31.85 -24.35
C LYS A 50 19.16 30.71 -24.00
N ILE A 51 18.61 29.55 -23.63
CA ILE A 51 19.35 28.30 -23.52
C ILE A 51 19.68 27.84 -24.94
N LYS A 52 20.97 27.64 -25.25
CA LYS A 52 21.42 27.09 -26.54
C LYS A 52 20.94 25.64 -26.66
N THR A 53 20.10 25.36 -27.66
CA THR A 53 19.52 24.05 -27.93
C THR A 53 20.33 23.29 -28.98
N ASP A 54 21.53 22.86 -28.63
CA ASP A 54 22.29 21.89 -29.45
C ASP A 54 21.91 20.46 -29.04
N SER A 55 20.60 20.17 -28.97
CA SER A 55 20.08 18.83 -28.69
C SER A 55 19.84 18.09 -30.00
N LYS A 56 20.53 16.95 -30.18
CA LYS A 56 20.32 15.98 -31.28
C LYS A 56 18.82 15.73 -31.52
N PRO A 57 18.38 15.52 -32.77
CA PRO A 57 16.98 15.23 -33.07
C PRO A 57 16.58 13.93 -32.38
N GLY A 58 15.75 14.05 -31.35
CA GLY A 58 15.26 12.92 -30.57
C GLY A 58 14.91 13.21 -29.11
N PHE A 59 15.62 14.10 -28.40
CA PHE A 59 15.33 14.33 -26.96
C PHE A 59 15.73 15.71 -26.45
N SER A 60 14.76 16.61 -26.34
CA SER A 60 14.83 17.85 -25.54
C SER A 60 14.06 17.76 -24.20
N ASN A 61 13.24 16.72 -23.95
CA ASN A 61 12.06 16.86 -23.09
C ASN A 61 11.89 15.82 -21.96
N LYS A 62 12.88 15.65 -21.05
CA LYS A 62 12.62 14.92 -19.77
C LYS A 62 11.48 15.60 -18.98
N TYR A 63 11.38 16.92 -19.11
CA TYR A 63 10.30 17.74 -18.55
C TYR A 63 8.95 17.39 -19.15
N ASP A 64 8.79 17.32 -20.48
CA ASP A 64 7.49 17.03 -21.08
C ASP A 64 7.00 15.61 -20.78
N ARG A 65 7.90 14.62 -20.66
CA ARG A 65 7.47 13.28 -20.21
C ARG A 65 6.94 13.33 -18.78
N GLY A 66 7.61 14.09 -17.91
CA GLY A 66 7.14 14.34 -16.54
C GLY A 66 5.82 15.11 -16.51
N GLN A 67 5.64 16.10 -17.38
CA GLN A 67 4.40 16.87 -17.51
C GLN A 67 3.25 16.03 -18.05
N LYS A 68 3.44 15.33 -19.17
CA LYS A 68 2.43 14.40 -19.73
C LYS A 68 1.98 13.36 -18.70
N LYS A 69 2.93 12.82 -17.92
CA LYS A 69 2.58 11.91 -16.82
C LYS A 69 1.67 12.62 -15.80
N ARG A 70 2.06 13.81 -15.32
CA ARG A 70 1.25 14.60 -14.37
C ARG A 70 -0.13 14.94 -14.92
N GLU A 71 -0.23 15.32 -16.19
CA GLU A 71 -1.48 15.65 -16.87
C GLU A 71 -2.41 14.45 -17.05
N SER A 72 -1.86 13.23 -17.10
CA SER A 72 -2.65 12.00 -17.20
C SER A 72 -3.27 11.54 -15.87
N ILE A 73 -2.89 12.16 -14.76
CA ILE A 73 -3.36 11.75 -13.43
C ILE A 73 -4.81 12.21 -13.25
N VAL A 74 -5.70 11.27 -12.96
CA VAL A 74 -7.07 11.56 -12.54
C VAL A 74 -7.29 10.93 -11.18
N ASP A 75 -7.60 11.75 -10.19
CA ASP A 75 -7.84 11.35 -8.81
C ASP A 75 -9.33 11.45 -8.46
N LYS A 76 -9.81 10.49 -7.66
CA LYS A 76 -11.14 10.53 -7.04
C LYS A 76 -10.99 10.41 -5.53
N PHE A 77 -11.77 11.21 -4.81
CA PHE A 77 -11.76 11.28 -3.35
C PHE A 77 -13.13 10.91 -2.79
N ASP A 78 -13.16 10.36 -1.59
CA ASP A 78 -14.39 10.20 -0.80
C ASP A 78 -14.75 11.53 -0.08
N PRO A 79 -15.91 11.60 0.61
CA PRO A 79 -16.31 12.80 1.35
C PRO A 79 -15.37 13.20 2.50
N PHE A 80 -14.51 12.30 2.97
CA PHE A 80 -13.52 12.58 4.01
C PHE A 80 -12.20 13.12 3.42
N GLY A 81 -12.09 13.19 2.10
CA GLY A 81 -10.89 13.63 1.39
C GLY A 81 -9.86 12.52 1.20
N ASN A 82 -10.20 11.26 1.44
CA ASN A 82 -9.28 10.15 1.16
C ASN A 82 -9.28 9.83 -0.33
N LEU A 83 -8.10 9.59 -0.90
CA LEU A 83 -7.96 9.10 -2.27
C LEU A 83 -8.54 7.68 -2.37
N ILE A 84 -9.60 7.49 -3.16
CA ILE A 84 -10.26 6.18 -3.37
C ILE A 84 -9.92 5.56 -4.72
N GLU A 85 -9.54 6.37 -5.70
CA GLU A 85 -9.08 5.89 -7.00
C GLU A 85 -8.10 6.88 -7.63
N ARG A 86 -7.07 6.36 -8.30
CA ARG A 86 -6.19 7.11 -9.18
C ARG A 86 -6.05 6.37 -10.50
N THR A 87 -6.10 7.08 -11.62
CA THR A 87 -5.63 6.56 -12.91
C THR A 87 -4.46 7.40 -13.41
N GLU A 88 -3.52 6.75 -14.11
CA GLU A 88 -2.39 7.44 -14.76
C GLU A 88 -1.92 6.65 -15.98
N ASN A 89 -1.23 7.34 -16.90
CA ASN A 89 -0.54 6.72 -18.02
C ASN A 89 0.98 6.73 -17.80
N ASP A 90 1.62 5.60 -18.09
CA ASP A 90 3.06 5.54 -18.29
C ASP A 90 3.37 5.71 -19.77
N TYR A 91 4.42 6.47 -20.07
CA TYR A 91 4.83 6.79 -21.43
C TYR A 91 6.18 6.16 -21.77
N ASP A 92 6.33 5.67 -23.00
CA ASP A 92 7.60 5.18 -23.52
C ASP A 92 8.58 6.33 -23.80
N LYS A 93 9.74 5.99 -24.38
CA LYS A 93 10.75 7.00 -24.68
C LYS A 93 10.25 8.03 -25.72
N ASN A 94 9.36 7.62 -26.62
CA ASN A 94 8.85 8.44 -27.71
C ASN A 94 7.59 9.24 -27.29
N GLY A 95 7.10 9.07 -26.07
CA GLY A 95 5.92 9.76 -25.55
C GLY A 95 4.60 9.10 -25.92
N PHE A 96 4.61 7.84 -26.37
CA PHE A 96 3.40 7.03 -26.53
C PHE A 96 3.04 6.36 -25.22
N VAL A 97 1.74 6.14 -24.96
CA VAL A 97 1.29 5.38 -23.80
C VAL A 97 1.85 3.97 -23.90
N LYS A 98 2.63 3.56 -22.90
CA LYS A 98 3.18 2.22 -22.73
C LYS A 98 2.23 1.37 -21.90
N PHE A 99 1.72 1.92 -20.81
CA PHE A 99 0.77 1.27 -19.91
C PHE A 99 -0.25 2.28 -19.39
N LYS A 100 -1.47 1.81 -19.16
CA LYS A 100 -2.46 2.50 -18.33
C LYS A 100 -2.44 1.87 -16.94
N LYS A 101 -2.55 2.68 -15.90
CA LYS A 101 -2.55 2.23 -14.51
C LYS A 101 -3.80 2.70 -13.81
N ARG A 102 -4.31 1.85 -12.91
CA ARG A 102 -5.41 2.19 -11.99
C ARG A 102 -5.05 1.71 -10.60
N TYR A 103 -5.35 2.55 -9.62
CA TYR A 103 -5.21 2.27 -8.20
C TYR A 103 -6.58 2.43 -7.58
N THR A 104 -6.99 1.54 -6.69
CA THR A 104 -8.18 1.73 -5.85
C THR A 104 -7.85 1.46 -4.39
N TYR A 105 -8.49 2.22 -3.50
CA TYR A 105 -8.20 2.18 -2.07
C TYR A 105 -9.50 2.02 -1.28
N ARG A 106 -9.44 1.26 -0.18
CA ARG A 106 -10.53 1.20 0.82
C ARG A 106 -9.98 1.53 2.19
N TYR A 107 -10.85 2.12 3.00
CA TYR A 107 -10.56 2.61 4.32
C TYR A 107 -11.49 1.97 5.36
N ASP A 108 -11.00 1.83 6.59
CA ASP A 108 -11.84 1.45 7.73
C ASP A 108 -12.54 2.67 8.35
N GLU A 109 -13.29 2.46 9.43
CA GLU A 109 -14.04 3.51 10.14
C GLU A 109 -13.15 4.61 10.71
N LYS A 110 -11.89 4.29 11.04
CA LYS A 110 -10.87 5.24 11.49
C LYS A 110 -10.16 5.95 10.32
N GLN A 111 -10.64 5.79 9.09
CA GLN A 111 -10.04 6.35 7.88
C GLN A 111 -8.63 5.82 7.60
N ARG A 112 -8.29 4.61 8.09
CA ARG A 112 -7.01 3.94 7.81
C ARG A 112 -7.16 3.08 6.57
N ARG A 113 -6.17 3.08 5.68
CA ARG A 113 -6.20 2.29 4.43
C ARG A 113 -6.07 0.79 4.74
N ILE A 114 -7.08 0.01 4.43
CA ILE A 114 -7.13 -1.44 4.68
C ILE A 114 -7.01 -2.29 3.42
N GLU A 115 -7.25 -1.71 2.25
CA GLU A 115 -7.15 -2.40 0.97
C GLU A 115 -6.53 -1.46 -0.07
N GLN A 116 -5.61 -1.96 -0.88
CA GLN A 116 -5.03 -1.25 -2.00
C GLN A 116 -4.87 -2.16 -3.19
N TRP A 117 -5.61 -1.88 -4.26
CA TRP A 117 -5.42 -2.53 -5.54
C TRP A 117 -4.56 -1.67 -6.46
N PHE A 118 -3.80 -2.37 -7.29
CA PHE A 118 -3.11 -1.83 -8.45
C PHE A 118 -3.44 -2.68 -9.66
N TYR A 119 -3.71 -2.03 -10.78
CA TYR A 119 -3.97 -2.65 -12.07
C TYR A 119 -3.08 -2.00 -13.12
N GLN A 120 -2.50 -2.82 -13.99
CA GLN A 120 -1.80 -2.38 -15.18
C GLN A 120 -2.43 -2.98 -16.43
N TYR A 121 -2.66 -2.12 -17.41
CA TYR A 121 -3.21 -2.47 -18.72
C TYR A 121 -2.30 -1.99 -19.83
N THR A 122 -2.39 -2.66 -20.97
CA THR A 122 -1.84 -2.17 -22.24
C THR A 122 -2.65 -0.95 -22.74
N PRO A 123 -2.16 -0.22 -23.77
CA PRO A 123 -2.91 0.89 -24.35
C PRO A 123 -4.28 0.50 -24.93
N ASP A 124 -4.44 -0.75 -25.34
CA ASP A 124 -5.67 -1.38 -25.85
C ASP A 124 -6.46 -2.12 -24.75
N ASP A 125 -6.27 -1.73 -23.48
CA ASP A 125 -7.05 -2.18 -22.32
C ASP A 125 -6.98 -3.69 -22.01
N ARG A 126 -5.93 -4.37 -22.48
CA ARG A 126 -5.66 -5.75 -22.07
C ARG A 126 -4.96 -5.75 -20.70
N PRO A 127 -5.40 -6.59 -19.75
CA PRO A 127 -4.74 -6.73 -18.46
C PRO A 127 -3.31 -7.27 -18.62
N VAL A 128 -2.36 -6.65 -17.92
CA VAL A 128 -0.96 -7.08 -17.88
C VAL A 128 -0.64 -7.74 -16.55
N PHE A 129 -0.96 -7.06 -15.45
CA PHE A 129 -0.86 -7.60 -14.11
C PHE A 129 -1.74 -6.78 -13.16
N SER A 130 -2.10 -7.37 -12.03
CA SER A 130 -2.69 -6.65 -10.91
C SER A 130 -2.12 -7.15 -9.58
N HIS A 131 -2.27 -6.38 -8.52
CA HIS A 131 -2.02 -6.87 -7.17
C HIS A 131 -2.91 -6.16 -6.16
N VAL A 132 -3.12 -6.81 -5.03
CA VAL A 132 -3.83 -6.28 -3.87
C VAL A 132 -2.98 -6.40 -2.61
N ASN A 133 -3.05 -5.38 -1.75
CA ASN A 133 -2.58 -5.43 -0.38
C ASN A 133 -3.77 -5.34 0.56
N TYR A 134 -3.87 -6.27 1.52
CA TYR A 134 -4.80 -6.19 2.64
C TYR A 134 -4.02 -5.89 3.92
N ILE A 135 -4.36 -4.77 4.57
CA ILE A 135 -3.59 -4.22 5.70
C ILE A 135 -4.43 -4.29 6.97
N LYS A 136 -3.84 -4.78 8.06
CA LYS A 136 -4.45 -4.73 9.39
C LYS A 136 -3.62 -3.90 10.34
N TYR A 137 -4.34 -3.29 11.28
CA TYR A 137 -3.79 -2.43 12.31
C TYR A 137 -4.19 -2.93 13.69
N ASP A 138 -3.37 -2.62 14.69
CA ASP A 138 -3.77 -2.76 16.10
C ASP A 138 -4.64 -1.57 16.56
N ASN A 139 -4.90 -1.51 17.86
CA ASN A 139 -5.70 -0.45 18.48
C ASN A 139 -4.95 0.89 18.60
N MET A 140 -3.62 0.86 18.51
CA MET A 140 -2.74 2.03 18.53
C MET A 140 -2.44 2.54 17.11
N ASP A 141 -3.15 2.03 16.10
CA ASP A 141 -2.98 2.36 14.69
C ASP A 141 -1.61 1.94 14.10
N ASN A 142 -0.92 1.00 14.74
CA ASN A 142 0.27 0.39 14.16
C ASN A 142 -0.12 -0.71 13.17
N LYS A 143 0.55 -0.77 12.02
CA LYS A 143 0.40 -1.88 11.08
C LYS A 143 0.92 -3.17 11.73
N ILE A 144 0.12 -4.23 11.69
CA ILE A 144 0.46 -5.55 12.27
C ILE A 144 0.46 -6.69 11.25
N GLU A 145 -0.25 -6.53 10.13
CA GLU A 145 -0.31 -7.52 9.06
C GLU A 145 -0.44 -6.83 7.70
N ASN A 146 0.24 -7.37 6.69
CA ASN A 146 -0.02 -7.05 5.28
C ASN A 146 -0.05 -8.34 4.46
N ILE A 147 -1.11 -8.56 3.68
CA ILE A 147 -1.21 -9.67 2.73
C ILE A 147 -1.13 -9.10 1.31
N PHE A 148 -0.09 -9.46 0.60
CA PHE A 148 0.11 -9.14 -0.81
C PHE A 148 -0.30 -10.33 -1.69
N ILE A 149 -1.13 -10.08 -2.70
CA ILE A 149 -1.50 -11.07 -3.71
C ILE A 149 -1.34 -10.44 -5.09
N GLY A 150 -0.52 -11.05 -5.94
CA GLY A 150 -0.31 -10.64 -7.33
C GLY A 150 -1.02 -11.56 -8.31
N TYR A 151 -1.53 -11.00 -9.40
CA TYR A 151 -2.23 -11.71 -10.47
C TYR A 151 -1.61 -11.38 -11.83
N ASP A 152 -1.50 -12.38 -12.69
CA ASP A 152 -1.10 -12.20 -14.10
C ASP A 152 -2.23 -11.58 -14.95
N GLY A 153 -1.98 -11.38 -16.25
CA GLY A 153 -2.96 -10.83 -17.18
C GLY A 153 -4.17 -11.74 -17.43
N GLN A 154 -4.11 -13.01 -17.05
CA GLN A 154 -5.21 -13.96 -17.14
C GLN A 154 -6.01 -14.05 -15.83
N GLY A 155 -5.55 -13.37 -14.77
CA GLY A 155 -6.17 -13.40 -13.46
C GLY A 155 -5.70 -14.56 -12.58
N ASN A 156 -4.68 -15.31 -12.97
CA ASN A 156 -4.11 -16.34 -12.11
C ASN A 156 -3.22 -15.68 -11.05
N GLU A 157 -3.28 -16.20 -9.83
CA GLU A 157 -2.37 -15.80 -8.77
C GLU A 157 -0.92 -16.13 -9.17
N SER A 158 -0.07 -15.11 -9.25
CA SER A 158 1.35 -15.22 -9.61
C SER A 158 2.28 -15.10 -8.41
N ASN A 159 1.86 -14.35 -7.38
CA ASN A 159 2.66 -14.09 -6.19
C ASN A 159 1.77 -13.99 -4.97
N TRP A 160 2.29 -14.43 -3.82
CA TRP A 160 1.62 -14.30 -2.54
C TRP A 160 2.66 -14.10 -1.44
N ALA A 161 2.41 -13.12 -0.57
CA ALA A 161 3.23 -12.90 0.61
C ALA A 161 2.35 -12.40 1.77
N LYS A 162 2.67 -12.85 2.98
CA LYS A 162 2.09 -12.30 4.21
C LYS A 162 3.21 -11.76 5.09
N ASN A 163 3.15 -10.48 5.40
CA ASN A 163 4.02 -9.84 6.37
C ASN A 163 3.31 -9.75 7.71
N LEU A 164 4.01 -10.11 8.78
CA LEU A 164 3.61 -9.85 10.17
C LEU A 164 4.60 -8.88 10.80
N TYR A 165 4.08 -7.87 11.49
CA TYR A 165 4.88 -6.84 12.13
C TYR A 165 4.71 -6.89 13.65
N LYS A 166 5.81 -6.75 14.37
CA LYS A 166 5.80 -6.37 15.79
C LYS A 166 6.28 -4.93 15.91
N ASN A 167 5.63 -4.18 16.80
CA ASN A 167 5.96 -2.79 17.07
C ASN A 167 6.38 -2.62 18.52
N ASN A 168 7.25 -1.67 18.81
CA ASN A 168 7.55 -1.23 20.17
C ASN A 168 6.47 -0.25 20.69
N ALA A 169 6.63 0.23 21.93
CA ALA A 169 5.69 1.17 22.55
C ALA A 169 5.57 2.52 21.83
N ASP A 170 6.60 2.91 21.07
CA ASP A 170 6.60 4.14 20.26
C ASP A 170 5.96 3.93 18.87
N GLY A 171 5.45 2.73 18.58
CA GLY A 171 4.86 2.37 17.28
C GLY A 171 5.89 2.07 16.18
N LYS A 172 7.17 1.93 16.50
CA LYS A 172 8.22 1.55 15.54
C LYS A 172 8.26 0.04 15.34
N VAL A 173 8.38 -0.41 14.10
CA VAL A 173 8.52 -1.83 13.77
C VAL A 173 9.83 -2.36 14.34
N THR A 174 9.76 -3.42 15.14
CA THR A 174 10.90 -4.15 15.73
C THR A 174 11.11 -5.53 15.10
N GLU A 175 10.08 -6.10 14.49
CA GLU A 175 10.17 -7.36 13.74
C GLU A 175 9.26 -7.27 12.49
N ASP A 176 9.79 -7.69 11.34
CA ASP A 176 9.02 -7.93 10.10
C ASP A 176 9.32 -9.37 9.65
N VAL A 177 8.28 -10.21 9.57
CA VAL A 177 8.41 -11.57 9.05
C VAL A 177 7.52 -11.74 7.84
N THR A 178 8.12 -12.11 6.71
CA THR A 178 7.41 -12.46 5.48
C THR A 178 7.25 -13.98 5.40
N TYR A 179 6.03 -14.42 5.14
CA TYR A 179 5.65 -15.81 4.95
C TYR A 179 5.16 -16.06 3.52
N ASN A 180 5.41 -17.27 3.01
CA ASN A 180 4.76 -17.77 1.81
C ASN A 180 3.37 -18.34 2.13
N LYS A 181 2.64 -18.73 1.08
CA LYS A 181 1.24 -19.20 1.17
C LYS A 181 1.08 -20.48 2.00
N GLN A 182 2.15 -21.26 2.14
CA GLN A 182 2.21 -22.47 2.96
C GLN A 182 2.49 -22.16 4.44
N GLY A 183 2.77 -20.90 4.78
CA GLY A 183 3.04 -20.46 6.14
C GLY A 183 4.51 -20.60 6.57
N PHE A 184 5.43 -20.90 5.65
CA PHE A 184 6.86 -20.91 5.95
C PHE A 184 7.43 -19.49 5.84
N PRO A 185 8.35 -19.10 6.75
CA PRO A 185 9.05 -17.84 6.61
C PRO A 185 9.93 -17.89 5.35
N VAL A 186 9.99 -16.77 4.64
CA VAL A 186 10.91 -16.54 3.51
C VAL A 186 11.92 -15.45 3.83
N TYR A 187 11.53 -14.52 4.70
CA TYR A 187 12.38 -13.41 5.12
C TYR A 187 11.98 -12.94 6.51
N LYS A 188 12.97 -12.57 7.33
CA LYS A 188 12.77 -11.96 8.64
C LYS A 188 13.76 -10.82 8.82
N ILE A 189 13.30 -9.68 9.33
CA ILE A 189 14.17 -8.61 9.86
C ILE A 189 13.81 -8.37 11.32
N ASN A 190 14.82 -8.21 12.17
CA ASN A 190 14.69 -7.60 13.49
C ASN A 190 15.38 -6.24 13.48
N TYR A 191 14.69 -5.20 13.96
CA TYR A 191 15.20 -3.84 14.06
C TYR A 191 15.54 -3.51 15.51
N ASN A 192 16.77 -3.06 15.75
CA ASN A 192 17.25 -2.68 17.07
C ASN A 192 17.36 -1.17 17.17
N TYR A 193 16.69 -0.58 18.16
CA TYR A 193 16.71 0.86 18.40
C TYR A 193 17.34 1.17 19.76
N GLU A 194 18.09 2.27 19.81
CA GLU A 194 18.62 2.85 21.03
C GLU A 194 18.35 4.35 21.04
N ASN A 195 17.74 4.87 22.12
CA ASN A 195 17.33 6.28 22.23
C ASN A 195 16.50 6.77 21.03
N GLY A 196 15.68 5.88 20.47
CA GLY A 196 14.85 6.16 19.30
C GLY A 196 15.57 6.11 17.94
N MET A 197 16.88 5.89 17.90
CA MET A 197 17.67 5.74 16.66
C MET A 197 17.81 4.26 16.29
N LEU A 198 17.75 3.93 15.00
CA LEU A 198 18.03 2.57 14.51
C LEU A 198 19.53 2.34 14.56
N ILE A 199 19.99 1.38 15.36
CA ILE A 199 21.43 1.08 15.53
C ILE A 199 21.85 -0.16 14.75
N SER A 200 20.94 -1.10 14.51
CA SER A 200 21.19 -2.26 13.67
C SER A 200 19.92 -2.92 13.17
N GLU A 201 20.05 -3.68 12.09
CA GLU A 201 19.02 -4.61 11.63
C GLU A 201 19.63 -5.98 11.35
N ASN A 202 18.94 -7.04 11.76
CA ASN A 202 19.35 -8.42 11.54
C ASN A 202 18.35 -9.10 10.60
N SER A 203 18.82 -9.44 9.41
CA SER A 203 18.06 -10.02 8.30
C SER A 203 18.37 -11.50 8.16
N VAL A 204 17.33 -12.32 8.06
CA VAL A 204 17.43 -13.77 7.86
C VAL A 204 16.62 -14.16 6.62
N TYR A 205 17.28 -14.80 5.66
CA TYR A 205 16.65 -15.35 4.47
C TYR A 205 16.42 -16.84 4.64
N TYR A 206 15.27 -17.31 4.18
CA TYR A 206 14.88 -18.71 4.30
C TYR A 206 14.63 -19.35 2.93
N ASP A 207 14.72 -20.68 2.88
CA ASP A 207 14.50 -21.51 1.70
C ASP A 207 13.03 -21.73 1.30
N GLY A 208 12.10 -21.05 1.98
CA GLY A 208 10.67 -21.23 1.79
C GLY A 208 10.10 -22.53 2.36
N LYS A 209 10.92 -23.33 3.07
CA LYS A 209 10.53 -24.50 3.88
C LYS A 209 10.93 -24.34 5.34
N GLY A 210 11.48 -23.17 5.70
CA GLY A 210 11.90 -22.80 7.06
C GLY A 210 13.39 -23.01 7.32
N GLY A 211 14.17 -23.53 6.37
CA GLY A 211 15.62 -23.59 6.46
C GLY A 211 16.26 -22.22 6.25
N ILE A 212 17.27 -21.87 7.03
CA ILE A 212 17.99 -20.61 6.90
C ILE A 212 19.01 -20.73 5.76
N ILE A 213 19.00 -19.77 4.83
CA ILE A 213 19.95 -19.67 3.71
C ILE A 213 21.06 -18.66 4.00
N ASN A 214 20.70 -17.51 4.55
CA ASN A 214 21.64 -16.41 4.78
C ASN A 214 21.21 -15.61 5.99
N LYS A 215 22.18 -15.06 6.70
CA LYS A 215 22.00 -14.09 7.77
C LYS A 215 22.92 -12.91 7.53
N GLN A 216 22.37 -11.71 7.71
CA GLN A 216 23.13 -10.49 7.58
C GLN A 216 22.72 -9.52 8.69
N THR A 217 23.69 -8.85 9.29
CA THR A 217 23.46 -7.75 10.21
C THR A 217 24.09 -6.47 9.68
N LEU A 218 23.30 -5.42 9.55
CA LEU A 218 23.78 -4.06 9.25
C LEU A 218 23.78 -3.23 10.53
N PHE A 219 24.82 -2.41 10.71
CA PHE A 219 24.92 -1.44 11.80
C PHE A 219 24.97 -0.03 11.24
N TYR A 220 24.36 0.89 11.97
CA TYR A 220 24.15 2.26 11.54
C TYR A 220 24.81 3.27 12.48
N ASP A 221 25.25 4.39 11.93
CA ASP A 221 25.57 5.58 12.72
C ASP A 221 24.32 6.43 13.03
N GLU A 222 24.51 7.55 13.72
CA GLU A 222 23.44 8.49 14.08
C GLU A 222 22.73 9.15 12.88
N TYR A 223 23.33 9.11 11.68
CA TYR A 223 22.75 9.65 10.45
C TYR A 223 22.00 8.57 9.63
N GLY A 224 21.97 7.32 10.11
CA GLY A 224 21.42 6.19 9.38
C GLY A 224 22.31 5.67 8.26
N THR A 225 23.61 5.97 8.30
CA THR A 225 24.60 5.43 7.35
C THR A 225 25.07 4.07 7.83
N VAL A 226 25.14 3.09 6.93
CA VAL A 226 25.70 1.77 7.24
C VAL A 226 27.20 1.91 7.52
N ILE A 227 27.62 1.56 8.73
CA ILE A 227 29.02 1.60 9.17
C ILE A 227 29.67 0.21 9.24
N LYS A 228 28.86 -0.84 9.29
CA LYS A 228 29.34 -2.22 9.37
C LYS A 228 28.29 -3.19 8.82
N THR A 229 28.77 -4.20 8.10
CA THR A 229 28.00 -5.36 7.65
C THR A 229 28.65 -6.62 8.21
N LEU A 230 27.84 -7.54 8.74
CA LEU A 230 28.26 -8.87 9.16
C LEU A 230 27.41 -9.89 8.40
N ASP A 231 28.05 -10.79 7.65
CA ASP A 231 27.41 -11.94 7.02
C ASP A 231 27.74 -13.19 7.88
N GLU A 232 26.74 -13.99 8.23
CA GLU A 232 26.85 -15.16 9.13
C GLU A 232 26.46 -16.48 8.46
#